data_AF-A0A067MJ32-F1
#
_entry.id   AF-A0A067MJ32-F1
#
_cell.length_a   1.000
_cell.length_b   1.000
_cell.length_c   1.000
_cell.angle_alpha   90.00
_cell.angle_beta   90.00
_cell.angle_gamma   90.00
#
_symmetry.space_group_name_H-M   'P 1'
#
loop_
_entity.id
_entity.type
_entity.pdbx_description
1 polymer ?
#
loop_
_entity_poly.entity_id
_entity_poly.type
_entity_poly.pdbx_seq_one_letter_code
_entity_poly.pdbx_strand_id
1 'polypeptide(L)'
;MKNESIVSTFIYYYDEENATESQLAFRTAIREPTYHQQWDSMCMKTLYGVDRDESCVQHRGHIVTKGGRCIAFPNIYQYQIQPFALVDQNKPGHRKIVALFLIDPTRKSLPLRTFRRSAERPTVNSS
;
A
#
# COMPACT_ATOMS: atom_id res chain seq x y z
N MET A 1 -9.88 -1.23 -14.14
CA MET A 1 -8.79 -0.34 -13.67
C MET A 1 -8.08 0.22 -14.89
N LYS A 2 -8.08 1.55 -15.09
CA LYS A 2 -7.24 2.15 -16.14
C LYS A 2 -5.80 1.85 -15.77
N ASN A 3 -5.13 1.12 -16.65
CA ASN A 3 -3.82 0.55 -16.41
C ASN A 3 -2.78 1.68 -16.41
N GLU A 4 -2.58 2.31 -15.25
CA GLU A 4 -1.40 3.13 -15.02
C GLU A 4 -0.21 2.27 -15.41
N SER A 5 0.64 2.76 -16.31
CA SER A 5 1.75 1.97 -16.85
C SER A 5 2.83 1.67 -15.80
N ILE A 6 2.58 1.92 -14.52
CA ILE A 6 3.51 1.71 -13.42
C ILE A 6 3.46 0.23 -13.06
N VAL A 7 4.59 -0.45 -13.19
CA VAL A 7 4.73 -1.88 -12.84
C VAL A 7 5.25 -2.08 -11.42
N SER A 8 6.02 -1.12 -10.90
CA SER A 8 6.59 -1.17 -9.55
C SER A 8 6.74 0.22 -8.95
N THR A 9 6.56 0.30 -7.63
CA THR A 9 6.82 1.50 -6.83
C THR A 9 8.02 1.24 -5.93
N PHE A 10 8.89 2.23 -5.81
CA PHE A 10 10.04 2.23 -4.93
C PHE A 10 9.94 3.44 -4.00
N ILE A 11 10.10 3.23 -2.70
CA ILE A 11 10.06 4.29 -1.69
C ILE A 11 11.34 4.22 -0.86
N TYR A 12 12.07 5.32 -0.80
CA TYR A 12 13.25 5.47 0.03
C TYR A 12 13.01 6.51 1.12
N TYR A 13 13.14 6.08 2.38
CA TYR A 13 13.01 6.92 3.58
C TYR A 13 14.40 7.46 3.93
N TYR A 14 14.80 8.58 3.35
CA TYR A 14 16.18 9.05 3.45
C TYR A 14 16.49 9.84 4.74
N ASP A 15 15.48 10.37 5.40
CA ASP A 15 15.64 11.19 6.59
C ASP A 15 14.39 11.08 7.47
N GLU A 16 14.59 10.83 8.76
CA GLU A 16 13.54 10.61 9.75
C GLU A 16 14.03 11.08 11.12
N GLU A 17 13.29 12.01 11.72
CA GLU A 17 13.60 12.57 13.03
C GLU A 17 12.32 12.81 13.83
N ASN A 18 12.36 12.48 15.13
CA ASN A 18 11.26 12.67 16.07
C ASN A 18 9.91 12.10 15.60
N ALA A 19 9.91 11.01 14.82
CA ALA A 19 8.72 10.32 14.37
C ALA A 19 8.64 8.92 15.01
N THR A 20 7.45 8.52 15.43
CA THR A 20 7.17 7.16 15.91
C THR A 20 7.30 6.16 14.76
N GLU A 21 7.57 4.90 15.11
CA GLU A 21 7.61 3.80 14.15
C GLU A 21 6.28 3.75 13.37
N SER A 22 6.36 3.72 12.04
CA SER A 22 5.19 3.59 11.16
C SER A 22 5.33 2.33 10.33
N GLN A 23 4.21 1.91 9.76
CA GLN A 23 4.13 0.71 8.95
C GLN A 23 3.50 1.04 7.60
N LEU A 24 3.97 0.37 6.56
CA LEU A 24 3.37 0.38 5.25
C LEU A 24 2.59 -0.93 5.10
N ALA A 25 1.26 -0.84 5.18
CA ALA A 25 0.37 -2.00 5.04
C ALA A 25 0.01 -2.20 3.57
N PHE A 26 -0.10 -3.45 3.16
CA PHE A 26 -0.42 -3.84 1.78
C PHE A 26 -1.69 -4.68 1.70
N ARG A 27 -2.45 -4.47 0.65
CA ARG A 27 -3.57 -5.32 0.25
C ARG A 27 -3.63 -5.45 -1.26
N THR A 28 -4.31 -6.47 -1.75
CA THR A 28 -4.55 -6.64 -3.18
C THR A 28 -5.97 -7.12 -3.43
N ALA A 29 -6.57 -6.65 -4.52
CA ALA A 29 -7.84 -7.17 -4.97
C ALA A 29 -7.57 -8.51 -5.68
N ILE A 30 -8.35 -9.52 -5.32
CA ILE A 30 -8.30 -10.83 -5.97
C ILE A 30 -9.55 -11.02 -6.84
N ARG A 31 -9.48 -11.95 -7.79
CA ARG A 31 -10.68 -12.45 -8.45
C ARG A 31 -11.37 -13.44 -7.54
N GLU A 32 -12.69 -13.54 -7.67
CA GLU A 32 -13.47 -14.56 -6.98
C GLU A 32 -12.89 -15.96 -7.29
N PRO A 33 -12.55 -16.74 -6.24
CA PRO A 33 -12.05 -18.09 -6.40
C PRO A 33 -13.06 -19.00 -7.14
N THR A 34 -12.62 -19.66 -8.21
CA THR A 34 -13.53 -20.35 -9.15
C THR A 34 -13.86 -21.80 -8.76
N TYR A 35 -13.11 -22.40 -7.81
CA TYR A 35 -13.16 -23.83 -7.51
C TYR A 35 -13.53 -24.11 -6.04
N HIS A 36 -14.68 -23.60 -5.58
CA HIS A 36 -15.13 -23.81 -4.19
C HIS A 36 -16.59 -24.24 -4.13
N GLN A 37 -16.90 -25.15 -3.22
CA GLN A 37 -18.28 -25.56 -2.95
C GLN A 37 -19.00 -24.51 -2.10
N GLN A 38 -20.34 -24.45 -2.22
CA GLN A 38 -21.18 -23.48 -1.50
C GLN A 38 -21.07 -23.52 0.04
N TRP A 39 -20.37 -24.47 0.64
CA TRP A 39 -20.24 -24.61 2.09
C TRP A 39 -18.80 -24.77 2.56
N ASP A 40 -17.84 -24.46 1.67
CA ASP A 40 -16.41 -24.65 1.96
C ASP A 40 -15.74 -23.37 2.52
N SER A 41 -16.38 -22.76 3.53
CA SER A 41 -15.87 -21.55 4.17
C SER A 41 -14.50 -21.80 4.82
N MET A 42 -14.26 -23.00 5.35
CA MET A 42 -12.97 -23.36 5.95
C MET A 42 -11.83 -23.35 4.91
N CYS A 43 -12.03 -23.95 3.74
CA CYS A 43 -11.03 -23.94 2.67
C CYS A 43 -10.84 -22.52 2.11
N MET A 44 -11.93 -21.78 1.90
CA MET A 44 -11.90 -20.39 1.42
C MET A 44 -11.07 -19.49 2.35
N LYS A 45 -11.31 -19.55 3.66
CA LYS A 45 -10.50 -18.81 4.64
C LYS A 45 -9.05 -19.26 4.67
N THR A 46 -8.80 -20.57 4.62
CA THR A 46 -7.45 -21.11 4.73
C THR A 46 -6.59 -20.78 3.50
N LEU A 47 -7.13 -20.92 2.30
CA LEU A 47 -6.38 -20.70 1.05
C LEU A 47 -6.36 -19.24 0.61
N TYR A 48 -7.48 -18.53 0.79
CA TYR A 48 -7.67 -17.20 0.24
C TYR A 48 -7.85 -16.12 1.29
N GLY A 49 -8.02 -16.45 2.57
CA GLY A 49 -8.20 -15.46 3.64
C GLY A 49 -9.45 -14.59 3.46
N VAL A 50 -10.47 -15.09 2.76
CA VAL A 50 -11.75 -14.41 2.50
C VAL A 50 -12.90 -15.36 2.78
N ASP A 51 -14.01 -14.85 3.30
CA ASP A 51 -15.26 -15.60 3.52
C ASP A 51 -16.33 -15.28 2.46
N ARG A 52 -17.44 -16.03 2.51
CA ARG A 52 -18.65 -15.71 1.72
C ARG A 52 -19.13 -14.30 2.06
N ASP A 53 -19.56 -13.58 1.04
CA ASP A 53 -20.08 -12.20 1.10
C ASP A 53 -19.06 -11.14 1.57
N GLU A 54 -17.78 -11.50 1.72
CA GLU A 54 -16.71 -10.53 1.95
C GLU A 54 -16.18 -9.94 0.65
N SER A 55 -15.57 -8.76 0.77
CA SER A 55 -14.85 -8.16 -0.35
C SER A 55 -13.68 -9.07 -0.76
N CYS A 56 -13.52 -9.29 -2.07
CA CYS A 56 -12.39 -10.03 -2.66
C CYS A 56 -11.06 -9.27 -2.50
N VAL A 57 -10.60 -9.11 -1.26
CA VAL A 57 -9.41 -8.35 -0.88
C VAL A 57 -8.57 -9.21 0.05
N GLN A 58 -7.31 -9.43 -0.33
CA GLN A 58 -6.33 -10.10 0.52
C GLN A 58 -5.40 -9.09 1.16
N HIS A 59 -5.31 -9.11 2.48
CA HIS A 59 -4.27 -8.40 3.22
C HIS A 59 -2.93 -9.12 3.04
N ARG A 60 -1.92 -8.38 2.58
CA ARG A 60 -0.56 -8.91 2.31
C ARG A 60 0.41 -8.64 3.46
N GLY A 61 -0.10 -8.17 4.59
CA GLY A 61 0.68 -7.80 5.77
C GLY A 61 1.20 -6.37 5.69
N HIS A 62 2.23 -6.08 6.48
CA HIS A 62 2.84 -4.76 6.57
C HIS A 62 4.35 -4.86 6.71
N ILE A 63 5.04 -3.75 6.42
CA ILE A 63 6.47 -3.60 6.68
C ILE A 63 6.71 -2.33 7.47
N VAL A 64 7.60 -2.41 8.46
CA VAL A 64 8.04 -1.23 9.22
C VAL A 64 8.81 -0.28 8.30
N THR A 65 8.44 1.00 8.34
CA THR A 65 9.16 2.08 7.66
C THR A 65 10.19 2.66 8.61
N LYS A 66 11.47 2.61 8.21
CA LYS A 66 12.60 3.13 8.99
C LYS A 66 13.43 4.06 8.14
N GLY A 67 14.00 5.09 8.74
CA GLY A 67 15.05 5.90 8.11
C GLY A 67 16.18 5.02 7.54
N GLY A 68 16.70 5.38 6.37
CA GLY A 68 17.69 4.63 5.62
C GLY A 68 17.17 3.38 4.89
N ARG A 69 15.86 3.10 4.93
CA ARG A 69 15.28 1.91 4.28
C ARG A 69 14.70 2.23 2.90
N CYS A 70 15.01 1.36 1.93
CA CYS A 70 14.35 1.32 0.64
C CYS A 70 13.34 0.17 0.60
N ILE A 71 12.14 0.43 0.07
CA ILE A 71 11.06 -0.54 -0.07
C ILE A 71 10.63 -0.55 -1.54
N ALA A 72 10.73 -1.70 -2.18
CA ALA A 72 10.28 -1.93 -3.55
C ALA A 72 9.10 -2.90 -3.55
N PHE A 73 8.03 -2.59 -4.26
CA PHE A 73 6.89 -3.50 -4.36
C PHE A 73 6.15 -3.36 -5.71
N PRO A 74 5.57 -4.46 -6.21
CA PRO A 74 4.73 -4.44 -7.40
C PRO A 74 3.55 -3.48 -7.25
N ASN A 75 3.24 -2.74 -8.31
CA ASN A 75 2.14 -1.76 -8.30
C ASN A 75 0.73 -2.41 -8.31
N ILE A 76 0.66 -3.74 -8.31
CA ILE A 76 -0.57 -4.51 -8.07
C ILE A 76 -1.00 -4.49 -6.60
N TYR A 77 -0.13 -4.05 -5.69
CA TYR A 77 -0.45 -3.89 -4.28
C TYR A 77 -0.94 -2.47 -4.01
N GLN A 78 -2.15 -2.38 -3.45
CA GLN A 78 -2.59 -1.16 -2.78
C GLN A 78 -1.85 -1.08 -1.45
N TYR A 79 -1.33 0.10 -1.14
CA TYR A 79 -0.65 0.34 0.12
C TYR A 79 -1.25 1.50 0.90
N GLN A 80 -1.14 1.44 2.21
CA GLN A 80 -1.54 2.48 3.15
C GLN A 80 -0.43 2.72 4.16
N ILE A 81 -0.04 3.98 4.32
CA ILE A 81 0.85 4.40 5.41
C ILE A 81 0.00 4.40 6.69
N GLN A 82 0.39 3.58 7.66
CA GLN A 82 -0.28 3.52 8.95
C GLN A 82 -0.04 4.82 9.74
N PRO A 83 -0.99 5.22 10.60
CA PRO A 83 -0.86 6.42 11.42
C PRO A 83 0.45 6.43 12.21
N PHE A 84 1.04 7.61 12.35
CA PHE A 84 2.22 7.84 13.18
C PHE A 84 2.12 9.23 13.81
N ALA A 85 2.78 9.38 14.95
CA ALA A 85 2.87 10.61 15.72
C ALA A 85 4.33 11.03 15.92
N LEU A 86 4.52 12.22 16.49
CA LEU A 86 5.82 12.63 17.02
C LEU A 86 6.17 11.82 18.27
N VAL A 87 7.45 11.53 18.48
CA VAL A 87 7.93 10.88 19.72
C VAL A 87 7.85 11.86 20.88
N ASP A 88 8.37 13.07 20.67
CA ASP A 88 8.27 14.22 21.58
C ASP A 88 7.36 15.26 20.94
N GLN A 89 6.16 15.45 21.50
CA GLN A 89 5.14 16.38 20.99
C GLN A 89 5.55 17.85 21.09
N ASN A 90 6.56 18.17 21.90
CA ASN A 90 7.03 19.55 22.09
C ASN A 90 8.16 19.92 21.11
N LYS A 91 8.61 18.97 20.28
CA LYS A 91 9.68 19.18 19.30
C LYS A 91 9.16 19.00 17.88
N PRO A 92 9.70 19.73 16.89
CA PRO A 92 9.42 19.41 15.49
C PRO A 92 9.92 18.00 15.15
N GLY A 93 9.36 17.41 14.11
CA GLY A 93 9.80 16.13 13.57
C GLY A 93 9.41 16.01 12.10
N HIS A 94 10.10 15.14 11.38
CA HIS A 94 9.86 14.92 9.96
C HIS A 94 10.12 13.48 9.55
N ARG A 95 9.53 13.12 8.42
CA ARG A 95 9.87 11.92 7.67
C ARG A 95 9.89 12.29 6.20
N LYS A 96 11.06 12.22 5.57
CA LYS A 96 11.25 12.60 4.17
C LYS A 96 11.44 11.36 3.33
N ILE A 97 10.73 11.33 2.20
CA ILE A 97 10.71 10.19 1.30
C ILE A 97 10.99 10.62 -0.13
N VAL A 98 11.60 9.71 -0.89
CA VAL A 98 11.64 9.76 -2.36
C VAL A 98 10.87 8.57 -2.89
N ALA A 99 9.92 8.81 -3.78
CA ALA A 99 9.19 7.77 -4.48
C ALA A 99 9.59 7.73 -5.95
N LEU A 100 9.96 6.56 -6.45
CA LEU A 100 10.27 6.29 -7.86
C LEU A 100 9.25 5.29 -8.40
N PHE A 101 8.81 5.50 -9.64
CA PHE A 101 7.85 4.64 -10.31
C PHE A 101 8.49 4.04 -11.55
N LEU A 102 8.54 2.71 -11.60
CA LEU A 102 8.99 2.01 -12.79
C LEU A 102 7.83 1.87 -13.75
N ILE A 103 7.97 2.46 -14.93
CA ILE A 103 7.02 2.35 -16.03
C ILE A 103 7.32 1.08 -16.85
N ASP A 104 6.27 0.38 -17.26
CA ASP A 104 6.31 -0.76 -18.18
C ASP A 104 7.16 -0.42 -19.41
N PRO A 105 8.36 -1.02 -19.54
CA PRO A 105 9.29 -0.68 -20.61
C PRO A 105 8.81 -1.17 -21.98
N THR A 106 7.81 -2.06 -22.02
CA THR A 106 7.24 -2.58 -23.27
C THR A 106 6.23 -1.62 -23.90
N ARG A 107 5.80 -0.58 -23.17
CA ARG A 107 4.88 0.44 -23.69
C ARG A 107 5.62 1.48 -24.51
N LYS A 108 5.13 1.70 -25.74
CA LYS A 108 5.59 2.80 -26.60
C LYS A 108 5.23 4.14 -25.95
N SER A 109 6.25 4.99 -25.80
CA SER A 109 6.22 6.41 -25.40
C SER A 109 4.93 6.89 -24.73
N LEU A 110 4.90 6.90 -23.39
CA LEU A 110 3.89 7.67 -22.68
C LEU A 110 4.22 9.16 -22.78
N PRO A 111 3.26 10.05 -23.11
CA PRO A 111 3.48 11.47 -22.91
C PRO A 111 3.72 11.73 -21.41
N LEU A 112 4.63 12.64 -21.09
CA LEU A 112 4.96 13.03 -19.72
C LEU A 112 3.66 13.42 -18.99
N ARG A 113 3.22 12.61 -18.01
CA ARG A 113 2.06 12.89 -17.18
C ARG A 113 2.51 13.14 -15.75
N THR A 114 2.15 14.29 -15.21
CA THR A 114 2.31 14.58 -13.79
C THR A 114 1.35 13.70 -13.01
N PHE A 115 1.86 12.61 -12.41
CA PHE A 115 1.09 11.81 -11.46
C PHE A 115 0.96 12.59 -10.15
N ARG A 116 -0.23 13.14 -9.91
CA ARG A 116 -0.64 13.60 -8.58
C ARG A 116 -1.42 12.46 -7.92
N ARG A 117 -0.81 11.78 -6.96
CA ARG A 117 -1.56 10.91 -6.06
C ARG A 117 -2.08 11.78 -4.92
N SER A 118 -3.38 12.01 -4.88
CA SER A 118 -4.04 12.71 -3.78
C SER A 118 -3.77 11.96 -2.48
N ALA A 119 -3.11 12.61 -1.52
CA ALA A 119 -3.05 12.13 -0.15
C ALA A 119 -4.39 12.49 0.51
N GLU A 120 -5.37 11.59 0.46
CA GLU A 120 -6.60 11.74 1.23
C GLU A 120 -6.26 11.59 2.72
N ARG A 121 -6.48 12.65 3.49
CA ARG A 121 -6.40 12.61 4.96
C ARG A 121 -7.56 11.72 5.45
N PRO A 122 -7.34 10.82 6.42
CA PRO A 122 -8.43 10.09 7.03
C PRO A 122 -9.40 11.10 7.67
N THR A 123 -10.65 11.12 7.20
CA THR A 123 -11.75 11.82 7.84
C THR A 123 -12.00 11.17 9.19
N VAL A 124 -11.77 11.92 10.27
CA VAL A 124 -12.22 11.54 11.61
C VAL A 124 -13.74 11.67 11.59
N ASN A 125 -14.45 10.54 11.54
CA ASN A 125 -15.87 10.53 11.85
C ASN A 125 -16.00 10.72 13.37
N SER A 126 -16.36 11.94 13.77
CA SER A 126 -16.96 12.18 15.08
C SER A 126 -18.40 11.66 15.03
N SER A 127 -18.72 10.85 16.03
CA SER A 127 -20.01 10.31 16.50
C SER A 127 -21.29 10.92 15.93
#